data_AF-A0A2A4P9Y8-F1
#
_entry.id   AF-A0A2A4P9Y8-F1
#
_cell.length_a   1.000
_cell.length_b   1.000
_cell.length_c   1.000
_cell.angle_alpha   90.00
_cell.angle_beta   90.00
_cell.angle_gamma   90.00
#
_symmetry.space_group_name_H-M   'P 1'
#
loop_
_entity.id
_entity.type
_entity.pdbx_description
1 polymer ?
#
loop_
_entity_poly.entity_id
_entity_poly.type
_entity_poly.pdbx_seq_one_letter_code
_entity_poly.pdbx_strand_id
1 'polypeptide(L)' 'MLYDGTIFKASDGFMVEVHPFPASSVSDSKQALSPQEFCTAMDTTRAVLNAVGRSLNTVQAATHII' A
#
# COMPACT_ATOMS: atom_id res chain seq x y z
N MET A 1 -22.61 11.45 23.98
CA MET A 1 -21.16 11.27 23.73
C MET A 1 -21.02 10.68 22.34
N LEU A 2 -20.70 11.53 21.37
CA LEU A 2 -20.52 11.18 19.96
C LEU A 2 -19.25 10.32 19.85
N TYR A 3 -19.39 9.02 19.61
CA TYR A 3 -18.28 8.24 19.09
C TYR A 3 -18.22 8.53 17.58
N ASP A 4 -17.40 9.51 17.22
CA ASP A 4 -16.73 9.55 15.91
C ASP A 4 -15.87 8.27 15.84
N GLY A 5 -16.49 7.20 15.37
CA GLY A 5 -15.95 5.86 15.36
C GLY A 5 -15.00 5.64 14.20
N THR A 6 -13.79 6.19 14.27
CA THR A 6 -12.70 5.69 13.42
C THR A 6 -12.19 4.37 14.02
N ILE A 7 -12.84 3.27 13.65
CA ILE A 7 -12.38 1.91 13.99
C ILE A 7 -11.21 1.58 13.08
N PHE A 8 -9.99 1.62 13.62
CA PHE A 8 -8.82 1.07 12.93
C PHE A 8 -8.91 -0.45 12.95
N LYS A 9 -9.27 -1.05 11.81
CA LYS A 9 -9.19 -2.50 11.62
C LYS A 9 -7.79 -2.88 11.18
N ALA A 10 -7.16 -3.79 11.91
CA ALA A 10 -5.93 -4.42 11.44
C ALA A 10 -6.25 -5.24 10.18
N SER A 11 -5.52 -4.98 9.09
CA SER A 11 -5.51 -5.81 7.90
C SER A 11 -4.10 -6.38 7.70
N ASP A 12 -4.01 -7.51 7.01
CA ASP A 12 -2.72 -8.12 6.64
C ASP A 12 -2.14 -7.50 5.35
N GLY A 13 -2.88 -6.62 4.69
CA GLY A 13 -2.46 -5.93 3.48
C GLY A 13 -3.43 -4.85 3.03
N PHE A 14 -3.01 -4.10 2.01
CA PHE A 14 -3.81 -3.13 1.29
C PHE A 14 -3.48 -3.20 -0.20
N MET A 15 -4.39 -2.72 -1.03
CA MET A 15 -4.24 -2.71 -2.50
C MET A 15 -4.19 -1.26 -2.98
N VAL A 16 -3.31 -0.99 -3.95
CA VAL A 16 -3.17 0.30 -4.60
C VAL A 16 -3.07 0.11 -6.10
N GLU A 17 -3.64 1.05 -6.85
CA GLU A 17 -3.49 1.12 -8.29
C GLU A 17 -2.39 2.11 -8.65
N VAL A 18 -1.55 1.75 -9.60
CA VAL A 18 -0.43 2.58 -10.04
C VAL A 18 -0.49 2.70 -11.56
N HIS A 19 -0.43 3.93 -12.06
CA HIS A 19 -0.44 4.20 -13.49
C HIS A 19 0.63 5.25 -13.84
N PRO A 20 1.42 5.09 -14.92
CA PRO A 20 2.44 6.07 -15.30
C PRO A 20 1.89 7.48 -15.54
N PHE A 21 0.64 7.57 -15.99
CA PHE A 21 -0.09 8.80 -16.25
C PHE A 21 -1.46 8.75 -15.56
N PRO A 22 -1.58 8.98 -14.24
CA PRO A 22 -2.81 8.72 -13.49
C PRO A 22 -4.06 9.37 -14.10
N ALA A 23 -3.93 10.59 -14.62
CA ALA A 23 -5.01 11.33 -15.26
C ALA A 23 -5.59 10.66 -16.52
N SER A 24 -4.81 9.81 -17.20
CA SER A 24 -5.26 9.05 -18.38
C SER A 24 -5.66 7.61 -18.05
N SER A 25 -5.72 7.24 -16.76
CA SER A 25 -6.16 5.91 -16.38
C SER A 25 -7.61 5.71 -16.78
N VAL A 26 -7.88 4.61 -17.50
CA VAL A 26 -9.24 4.26 -17.94
C VAL A 26 -10.08 3.75 -16.76
N SER A 27 -9.43 3.27 -15.69
CA SER A 27 -10.03 2.87 -14.42
C SER A 27 -9.49 3.73 -13.28
N ASP A 28 -10.38 4.17 -12.38
CA ASP A 28 -10.05 4.82 -11.09
C ASP A 28 -8.94 5.88 -11.12
N SER A 29 -8.94 6.73 -12.16
CA SER A 29 -7.94 7.78 -12.40
C SER A 29 -7.73 8.78 -11.25
N LYS A 30 -8.72 8.96 -10.38
CA LYS A 30 -8.62 9.82 -9.19
C LYS A 30 -7.91 9.14 -8.01
N GLN A 31 -7.81 7.82 -8.01
CA GLN A 31 -7.26 7.01 -6.93
C GLN A 31 -5.95 6.32 -7.34
N ALA A 32 -5.64 6.25 -8.63
CA ALA A 32 -4.38 5.76 -9.15
C ALA A 32 -3.21 6.66 -8.73
N LEU A 33 -2.15 6.06 -8.19
CA LEU A 33 -0.90 6.74 -7.87
C LEU A 33 0.01 6.78 -9.11
N SER A 34 0.83 7.80 -9.23
CA SER A 34 2.01 7.73 -10.10
C SER A 34 3.05 6.76 -9.50
N PRO A 35 4.00 6.25 -10.31
CA PRO A 35 5.08 5.40 -9.79
C PRO A 35 5.90 6.06 -8.67
N GLN A 36 6.08 7.38 -8.74
CA GLN A 36 6.80 8.12 -7.70
C GLN A 36 6.01 8.21 -6.40
N GLU A 37 4.71 8.50 -6.47
CA GLU A 37 3.83 8.54 -5.30
C GLU A 37 3.71 7.15 -4.66
N PHE A 38 3.69 6.09 -5.47
CA PHE A 38 3.76 4.72 -4.96
C PHE A 38 5.04 4.46 -4.15
N CYS A 39 6.21 4.87 -4.65
CA CYS A 39 7.46 4.75 -3.90
C CYS A 39 7.38 5.46 -2.55
N THR A 40 6.89 6.71 -2.54
CA THR A 40 6.70 7.49 -1.30
C THR A 40 5.69 6.83 -0.34
N ALA A 41 4.60 6.28 -0.86
CA ALA A 41 3.62 5.55 -0.07
C ALA A 41 4.26 4.31 0.58
N MET A 42 5.04 3.53 -0.16
CA MET A 42 5.73 2.35 0.36
C MET A 42 6.78 2.69 1.42
N ASP A 43 7.49 3.81 1.30
CA ASP A 43 8.43 4.28 2.33
C ASP A 43 7.69 4.66 3.62
N THR A 44 6.56 5.34 3.48
CA THR A 44 5.68 5.68 4.62
C THR A 44 5.11 4.42 5.27
N THR A 45 4.62 3.46 4.48
CA THR A 45 4.15 2.17 4.96
C THR A 45 5.22 1.44 5.77
N ARG A 46 6.47 1.39 5.28
CA ARG A 46 7.59 0.78 6.01
C ARG A 46 7.83 1.48 7.35
N ALA A 47 7.85 2.81 7.36
CA ALA A 47 8.04 3.59 8.58
C ALA A 47 6.93 3.32 9.61
N VAL A 48 5.66 3.31 9.18
CA VAL A 48 4.50 3.02 10.04
C VAL A 48 4.56 1.59 10.58
N LEU A 49 4.82 0.60 9.72
CA LEU A 49 4.92 -0.80 10.14
C LEU A 49 6.02 -0.98 11.18
N ASN A 50 7.20 -0.40 10.95
CA ASN A 50 8.30 -0.45 11.91
C ASN A 50 7.90 0.17 13.26
N ALA A 51 7.19 1.30 13.25
CA ALA A 51 6.73 1.97 14.47
C ALA A 51 5.71 1.12 15.27
N VAL A 52 4.92 0.28 14.60
CA VAL A 52 3.98 -0.64 15.25
C VAL A 52 4.54 -2.05 15.48
N GLY A 53 5.86 -2.24 15.30
CA GLY A 53 6.54 -3.52 15.52
C GLY A 53 6.23 -4.59 14.46
N ARG A 54 5.88 -4.18 13.24
CA ARG A 54 5.64 -5.04 12.07
C ARG A 54 6.62 -4.72 10.95
N SER A 55 6.70 -5.59 9.95
CA SER A 55 7.50 -5.38 8.74
C SER A 55 6.73 -5.84 7.51
N LEU A 56 7.10 -5.31 6.33
CA LEU A 56 6.60 -5.84 5.07
C LEU A 56 7.25 -7.21 4.81
N ASN A 57 6.44 -8.19 4.43
CA ASN A 57 6.98 -9.45 3.93
C ASN A 57 7.74 -9.20 2.63
N THR A 58 8.95 -9.74 2.55
CA THR A 58 9.67 -9.80 1.29
C THR A 58 9.15 -10.99 0.48
N VAL A 59 9.14 -10.87 -0.84
CA VAL A 59 8.83 -12.02 -1.69
C VAL A 59 9.88 -13.09 -1.45
N GLN A 60 9.45 -14.23 -0.90
CA GLN A 60 10.26 -15.44 -0.90
C GLN A 60 10.45 -15.83 -2.37
N ALA A 61 11.68 -15.78 -2.88
CA ALA A 61 11.96 -16.29 -4.23
C ALA A 61 11.46 -17.74 -4.31
N ALA A 62 10.55 -18.01 -5.24
CA ALA A 62 10.10 -19.37 -5.49
C ALA A 62 11.33 -20.19 -5.88
N THR A 63 11.76 -21.09 -4.99
CA THR A 63 12.78 -22.08 -5.33
C THR A 63 12.14 -23.03 -6.31
N HIS A 64 12.30 -22.75 -7.61
CA HIS A 64 11.93 -23.68 -8.65
C HIS A 64 12.97 -24.82 -8.61
N ILE A 65 12.65 -25.89 -7.89
CA ILE A 65 13.37 -27.16 -8.05
C ILE A 65 12.93 -27.71 -9.41
N ILE A 66 13.91 -27.86 -10.30
CA ILE A 66 13.78 -28.44 -11.64
C ILE A 66 13.41 -29.93 -11.59
#